data_AF-A0A7V5G9D0-F1
#
_entry.id   AF-A0A7V5G9D0-F1
#
_cell.length_a   1.000
_cell.length_b   1.000
_cell.length_c   1.000
_cell.angle_alpha   90.00
_cell.angle_beta   90.00
_cell.angle_gamma   90.00
#
_symmetry.space_group_name_H-M   'P 1'
#
loop_
_entity.id
_entity.type
_entity.pdbx_description
1 polymer ?
#
loop_
_entity_poly.entity_id
_entity_poly.type
_entity_poly.pdbx_seq_one_letter_code
_entity_poly.pdbx_strand_id
1 'polypeptide(L)'
;DVGVAMLTLFQIMTLEGWTDIMYQSMETHPYSWVFFVSFIVLTAYTFLNMIIGIIIETLNEEHKKDEKKGHQDEQALLKELVEQNRMLVKKVEALEKGHKV
;
A
#
# COMPACT_ATOMS: atom_id res chain seq x y z
N ASP A 1 -28.26 13.51 24.51
CA ASP A 1 -28.58 12.93 23.19
C ASP A 1 -27.39 12.11 22.73
N VAL A 2 -27.63 10.93 22.14
CA VAL A 2 -26.57 10.05 21.62
C VAL A 2 -25.78 10.75 20.50
N GLY A 3 -26.43 11.59 19.68
CA GLY A 3 -25.76 12.33 18.60
C GLY A 3 -24.64 13.25 19.10
N VAL A 4 -24.90 13.99 20.18
CA VAL A 4 -23.90 14.87 20.80
C VAL A 4 -22.75 14.05 21.38
N ALA A 5 -23.04 12.94 22.06
CA ALA A 5 -22.02 12.06 22.62
C ALA A 5 -21.09 11.49 21.53
N MET A 6 -21.65 11.05 20.39
CA MET A 6 -20.86 10.57 19.26
C MET A 6 -19.96 11.67 18.68
N LEU A 7 -20.46 12.90 18.57
CA LEU A 7 -19.65 14.04 18.11
C LEU A 7 -18.51 14.35 19.08
N THR A 8 -18.76 14.32 20.40
CA THR A 8 -17.73 14.49 21.43
C THR A 8 -16.67 13.38 21.32
N LEU A 9 -17.06 12.13 21.13
CA LEU A 9 -16.12 11.02 20.93
C LEU A 9 -15.30 11.18 19.64
N PHE A 10 -15.91 11.67 18.56
CA PHE A 10 -15.19 12.00 17.34
C PHE A 10 -14.15 13.10 17.56
N GLN A 11 -14.50 14.17 18.28
CA GLN A 11 -13.58 15.24 18.65
C GLN A 11 -12.41 14.72 19.53
N ILE A 12 -12.69 13.84 20.48
CA ILE A 12 -11.65 13.22 21.32
C ILE A 12 -10.72 12.36 20.47
N MET A 13 -11.27 11.63 19.51
CA MET A 13 -10.50 10.78 18.59
C MET A 13 -9.55 11.58 17.68
N THR A 14 -9.90 12.82 17.33
CA THR A 14 -9.01 13.75 16.61
C THR A 14 -7.99 14.46 17.50
N LEU A 15 -7.99 14.15 18.81
CA LEU A 15 -7.15 14.77 19.85
C LEU A 15 -7.39 16.28 20.03
N GLU A 16 -8.57 16.77 19.65
CA GLU A 16 -8.89 18.21 19.72
C GLU A 16 -9.64 18.53 21.01
N GLY A 17 -9.03 19.31 21.92
CA GLY A 17 -9.71 19.75 23.16
C GLY A 17 -10.13 18.62 24.11
N TRP A 18 -9.60 17.41 23.94
CA TRP A 18 -9.97 16.23 24.73
C TRP A 18 -9.62 16.37 26.22
N THR A 19 -8.55 17.12 26.54
CA THR A 19 -8.14 17.35 27.93
C THR A 19 -9.17 18.16 28.69
N ASP A 20 -9.75 19.18 28.06
CA ASP A 20 -10.73 20.06 28.70
C ASP A 20 -12.03 19.29 28.98
N ILE A 21 -12.47 18.48 28.02
CA ILE A 21 -13.63 17.58 28.16
C ILE A 21 -13.38 16.56 29.28
N MET A 22 -12.18 15.98 29.33
CA MET A 22 -11.78 15.04 30.38
C MET A 22 -11.79 15.71 31.75
N TYR A 23 -11.16 16.88 31.90
CA TYR A 23 -11.10 17.59 33.17
C TYR A 23 -12.50 18.01 33.65
N GLN A 24 -13.37 18.47 32.75
CA GLN A 24 -14.77 18.76 33.08
C GLN A 24 -15.51 17.49 33.57
N SER A 25 -15.26 16.33 32.95
CA SER A 25 -15.83 15.07 33.42
C SER A 25 -15.30 14.68 34.80
N MET A 26 -14.02 14.94 35.09
CA MET A 26 -13.38 14.60 36.36
C MET A 26 -13.93 15.37 37.56
N GLU A 27 -14.56 16.53 37.36
CA GLU A 27 -15.25 17.28 38.42
C GLU A 27 -16.33 16.43 39.12
N THR A 28 -16.98 15.54 38.38
CA THR A 28 -18.03 14.65 38.89
C THR A 28 -17.58 13.20 38.98
N HIS A 29 -16.67 12.77 38.10
CA HIS A 29 -16.17 11.41 38.01
C HIS A 29 -14.63 11.39 38.01
N PRO A 30 -13.95 11.47 39.17
CA PRO A 30 -12.50 11.68 39.25
C PRO A 30 -11.63 10.65 38.52
N TYR A 31 -12.15 9.43 38.28
CA TYR A 31 -11.44 8.35 37.58
C TYR A 31 -11.79 8.26 36.08
N SER A 32 -12.56 9.21 35.53
CA SER A 32 -12.95 9.19 34.12
C SER A 32 -11.77 9.31 33.16
N TRP A 33 -10.62 9.83 33.61
CA TRP A 33 -9.38 9.90 32.82
C TRP A 33 -8.99 8.54 32.23
N VAL A 34 -9.27 7.43 32.91
CA VAL A 34 -8.98 6.07 32.41
C VAL A 34 -9.77 5.78 31.14
N PHE A 35 -11.04 6.18 31.08
CA PHE A 35 -11.86 6.05 29.88
C PHE A 35 -11.30 6.87 28.72
N PHE A 36 -11.02 8.16 28.92
CA PHE A 36 -10.52 9.03 27.85
C PHE A 36 -9.16 8.57 27.32
N VAL A 37 -8.22 8.27 28.21
CA VAL A 37 -6.88 7.81 27.82
C VAL A 37 -6.94 6.46 27.12
N SER A 38 -7.71 5.49 27.63
CA SER A 38 -7.84 4.18 26.96
C SER A 38 -8.54 4.28 25.61
N PHE A 39 -9.57 5.11 25.48
CA PHE A 39 -10.25 5.37 24.22
C PHE A 39 -9.31 6.00 23.19
N ILE A 40 -8.50 6.99 23.58
CA ILE A 40 -7.50 7.61 22.71
C ILE A 40 -6.47 6.59 22.26
N VAL A 41 -5.91 5.79 23.18
CA VAL A 41 -4.91 4.77 22.83
C VAL A 41 -5.48 3.72 21.88
N LEU A 42 -6.70 3.22 22.15
CA LEU A 42 -7.35 2.20 21.33
C LEU A 42 -7.67 2.72 19.92
N THR A 43 -8.20 3.94 19.83
CA THR A 43 -8.54 4.54 18.53
C THR A 43 -7.27 4.88 17.74
N ALA A 44 -6.26 5.49 18.36
CA ALA A 44 -4.97 5.76 17.72
C ALA A 44 -4.28 4.48 17.22
N TYR A 45 -4.28 3.41 18.02
CA TYR A 45 -3.75 2.11 17.60
C TYR A 45 -4.50 1.53 16.40
N THR A 46 -5.83 1.60 16.42
CA THR A 46 -6.68 1.12 15.31
C THR A 46 -6.41 1.92 14.03
N PHE A 47 -6.32 3.25 14.13
CA PHE A 47 -6.00 4.12 13.00
C PHE A 47 -4.60 3.86 12.44
N LEU A 48 -3.60 3.67 13.30
CA LEU A 48 -2.23 3.35 12.87
C LEU A 48 -2.20 2.06 12.07
N ASN A 49 -2.87 1.00 12.56
CA ASN A 49 -2.93 -0.27 11.86
C ASN A 49 -3.65 -0.17 10.51
N MET A 50 -4.70 0.65 10.42
CA MET A 50 -5.39 0.93 9.16
C MET A 50 -4.46 1.62 8.15
N ILE A 51 -3.71 2.64 8.59
CA ILE A 51 -2.74 3.35 7.75
C ILE A 51 -1.65 2.38 7.26
N ILE A 52 -1.11 1.55 8.14
CA ILE A 52 -0.13 0.52 7.77
C ILE A 52 -0.71 -0.43 6.71
N GLY A 53 -1.97 -0.87 6.88
CA GLY A 53 -2.66 -1.71 5.91
C GLY A 53 -2.72 -1.06 4.52
N ILE A 54 -3.15 0.20 4.45
CA ILE A 54 -3.24 0.97 3.19
C ILE A 54 -1.88 1.14 2.53
N ILE A 55 -0.84 1.45 3.31
CA ILE A 55 0.53 1.61 2.81
C ILE A 55 1.03 0.29 2.22
N ILE A 56 0.85 -0.82 2.93
CA ILE A 56 1.26 -2.15 2.45
C ILE A 56 0.50 -2.52 1.17
N GLU A 57 -0.80 -2.26 1.10
CA GLU A 57 -1.59 -2.52 -0.10
C GLU A 57 -1.06 -1.71 -1.29
N THR A 58 -0.81 -0.41 -1.11
CA THR A 58 -0.26 0.46 -2.15
C THR A 58 1.12 -0.02 -2.63
N LEU A 59 2.02 -0.37 -1.71
CA LEU A 59 3.35 -0.88 -2.05
C LEU A 59 3.27 -2.23 -2.79
N ASN A 60 2.37 -3.12 -2.38
CA ASN A 60 2.17 -4.40 -3.05
C ASN A 60 1.59 -4.22 -4.46
N GLU A 61 0.71 -3.24 -4.67
CA GLU A 61 0.20 -2.91 -6.00
C GLU A 61 1.31 -2.39 -6.91
N GLU A 62 2.16 -1.49 -6.42
CA GLU A 62 3.30 -0.97 -7.17
C GLU A 62 4.31 -2.09 -7.51
N HIS A 63 4.68 -2.93 -6.54
CA HIS A 63 5.55 -4.08 -6.80
C HIS A 63 4.96 -5.03 -7.84
N LYS A 64 3.65 -5.34 -7.78
CA LYS A 64 2.99 -6.19 -8.79
C LYS A 64 3.00 -5.57 -10.17
N LYS A 65 2.91 -4.23 -10.29
CA LYS A 65 3.01 -3.54 -11.58
C LYS A 65 4.43 -3.63 -12.13
N ASP A 66 5.44 -3.43 -11.29
CA ASP A 66 6.84 -3.48 -11.70
C ASP A 66 7.28 -4.89 -12.08
N GLU A 67 6.87 -5.92 -11.33
CA GLU A 67 7.10 -7.31 -11.70
C GLU A 67 6.46 -7.63 -13.07
N LYS A 68 5.22 -7.20 -13.31
CA LYS A 68 4.55 -7.42 -14.61
C LYS A 68 5.27 -6.73 -15.75
N LYS A 69 5.78 -5.51 -15.55
CA LYS A 69 6.59 -4.81 -16.55
C LYS A 69 7.88 -5.56 -16.84
N GLY A 70 8.62 -5.95 -15.80
CA GLY A 70 9.86 -6.72 -15.96
C GLY A 70 9.66 -8.03 -16.74
N HIS A 71 8.62 -8.80 -16.42
CA HIS A 71 8.29 -10.02 -17.17
C HIS A 71 7.86 -9.73 -18.62
N GLN A 72 7.16 -8.63 -18.88
CA GLN A 72 6.80 -8.23 -20.25
C GLN A 72 8.02 -7.82 -21.07
N ASP A 73 8.93 -7.05 -20.47
CA ASP A 73 10.17 -6.60 -21.10
C ASP A 73 11.10 -7.79 -21.39
N GLU A 74 11.24 -8.72 -20.44
CA GLU A 74 12.01 -9.96 -20.64
C GLU A 74 11.41 -10.81 -21.77
N GLN A 75 10.08 -10.99 -21.80
CA GLN A 75 9.42 -11.72 -22.88
C GLN A 75 9.57 -11.03 -24.24
N ALA A 76 9.57 -9.70 -24.29
CA ALA A 76 9.79 -8.94 -25.52
C ALA A 76 11.22 -9.13 -26.04
N LEU A 77 12.22 -9.01 -25.16
CA LEU A 77 13.63 -9.23 -25.49
C LEU A 77 13.89 -10.67 -25.97
N LEU A 78 13.32 -11.67 -25.29
CA LEU A 78 13.45 -13.07 -25.70
C LEU A 78 12.85 -13.33 -27.09
N LYS A 79 11.68 -12.75 -27.39
CA LYS A 79 11.07 -12.86 -28.73
C LYS A 79 11.94 -12.24 -29.81
N GLU A 80 12.51 -11.07 -29.55
CA GLU A 80 13.42 -10.39 -30.49
C GLU A 80 14.68 -11.22 -30.74
N LEU A 81 15.30 -11.76 -29.69
CA LEU A 81 16.50 -12.60 -29.79
C LEU A 81 16.24 -13.89 -30.59
N VAL A 82 15.08 -14.53 -30.40
CA VAL A 82 14.69 -15.73 -31.15
C VAL A 82 14.54 -15.43 -32.64
N GLU A 83 13.92 -14.31 -32.99
CA GLU A 83 13.74 -13.92 -34.39
C GLU A 83 15.07 -13.52 -35.05
N GLN A 84 15.95 -12.84 -34.32
CA GLN A 84 17.31 -12.56 -34.79
C GLN A 84 18.11 -13.85 -35.07
N ASN A 85 18.05 -14.83 -34.16
CA ASN A 85 18.70 -16.13 -34.36
C ASN A 85 18.14 -16.85 -35.58
N ARG A 86 16.81 -16.83 -35.78
CA ARG A 86 16.16 -17.43 -36.95
C ARG A 86 16.65 -16.80 -38.26
N MET A 87 16.81 -15.48 -38.28
CA MET A 87 17.33 -14.74 -39.43
C MET A 87 18.80 -15.05 -39.71
N LEU A 88 19.62 -15.18 -38.65
CA LEU A 88 21.02 -15.61 -38.78
C LEU A 88 21.14 -17.01 -39.38
N VAL A 89 20.35 -17.98 -38.90
CA VAL A 89 20.34 -19.34 -39.45
C VAL A 89 20.02 -19.34 -40.95
N LYS A 90 18.96 -18.62 -41.37
CA LYS A 90 18.62 -18.49 -42.79
C LYS A 90 19.76 -17.89 -43.62
N LYS A 91 20.49 -16.90 -43.09
CA LYS A 91 21.64 -16.29 -43.78
C LYS A 91 22.79 -17.26 -43.94
N VAL A 92 23.11 -18.03 -42.89
CA VAL A 92 24.17 -19.06 -42.93
C VAL A 92 23.85 -20.12 -43.98
N GLU A 93 22.62 -20.64 -43.99
CA GLU A 93 22.18 -21.63 -44.99
C GLU A 93 22.26 -21.10 -46.43
N ALA A 94 21.95 -19.82 -46.65
CA ALA A 94 22.06 -19.19 -47.97
C ALA A 94 23.52 -19.05 -48.42
N LEU A 95 24.44 -18.69 -47.50
CA LEU A 95 25.87 -18.59 -47.78
C LEU A 95 26.48 -19.96 -48.10
N GLU A 96 26.11 -21.01 -47.36
CA GLU A 96 26.56 -22.37 -47.64
C GLU A 96 26.12 -22.87 -49.03
N LYS A 97 24.88 -22.55 -49.43
CA LYS A 97 24.38 -22.89 -50.77
C LYS A 97 25.09 -22.10 -51.87
N GLY A 98 25.42 -20.82 -51.62
CA GLY A 98 26.17 -19.99 -52.56
C GLY A 98 27.63 -20.41 -52.74
N HIS A 99 28.23 -21.08 -51.76
CA HIS A 99 29.62 -21.57 -51.84
C HIS A 99 29.76 -22.94 -52.54
N LYS A 100 28.65 -23.64 -52.79
CA LYS A 100 28.62 -24.94 -53.49
C LYS A 100 28.32 -24.84 -54.99
N VAL A 101 28.25 -23.62 -55.53
CA VAL A 101 28.12 -23.31 -56.97
C VAL A 101 29.46 -22.77 -57.46
#